data_AF-A0A9Q3CZ24-F1
#
_entry.id   AF-A0A9Q3CZ24-F1
#
_cell.length_a   1.000
_cell.length_b   1.000
_cell.length_c   1.000
_cell.angle_alpha   90.00
_cell.angle_beta   90.00
_cell.angle_gamma   90.00
#
_symmetry.space_group_name_H-M   'P 1'
#
loop_
_entity.id
_entity.type
_entity.pdbx_description
1 polymer ?
#
loop_
_entity_poly.entity_id
_entity_poly.type
_entity_poly.pdbx_seq_one_letter_code
_entity_poly.pdbx_strand_id
1 'polypeptide(L)'
;MVPNFPPGPKHRGAGTWKVLEFSPCLDRDRGRFSKVNRFKLAYITLRSKIGHPKPFENLSAHGVQLKINQVLKDVNAKVYEENIFVSAVVKFTNGTIKLCAHNKASVRWLLENKHKWTHLADPAFITSPNLYHVIIHLCPAFFDISDESDISELCEQNNIDREEIKKVRWLKTPNIEEKDFGSLVISLENRNLAYDIIKGGDLLFKGNLLRAAR
;
A
#
# COMPACT_ATOMS: atom_id res chain seq x y z
N MET A 1 -6.60 -56.70 -17.79
CA MET A 1 -5.35 -56.18 -17.20
C MET A 1 -5.23 -54.72 -17.59
N VAL A 2 -5.38 -53.82 -16.63
CA VAL A 2 -5.28 -52.36 -16.83
C VAL A 2 -4.00 -51.92 -16.09
N PRO A 3 -3.06 -51.20 -16.72
CA PRO A 3 -1.84 -50.81 -16.04
C PRO A 3 -2.10 -49.70 -15.02
N ASN A 4 -1.70 -49.98 -13.79
CA ASN A 4 -1.62 -49.03 -12.68
C ASN A 4 -0.56 -47.97 -12.98
N PHE A 5 -0.95 -46.70 -13.09
CA PHE A 5 -0.02 -45.58 -13.08
C PHE A 5 0.14 -45.04 -11.65
N PRO A 6 1.37 -44.73 -11.20
CA PRO A 6 1.60 -44.16 -9.87
C PRO A 6 1.05 -42.72 -9.78
N PRO A 7 0.58 -42.29 -8.59
CA PRO A 7 0.07 -40.93 -8.41
C PRO A 7 1.23 -39.91 -8.51
N GLY A 8 1.11 -39.02 -9.52
CA GLY A 8 1.99 -37.87 -9.70
C GLY A 8 1.87 -36.82 -8.58
N PRO A 9 2.82 -35.88 -8.52
CA PRO A 9 3.11 -35.10 -7.31
C PRO A 9 1.98 -34.13 -6.93
N LYS A 10 1.69 -34.09 -5.62
CA LYS A 10 0.78 -33.14 -4.97
C LYS A 10 1.20 -31.71 -5.31
N HIS A 11 0.39 -31.01 -6.11
CA HIS A 11 0.51 -29.57 -6.27
C HIS A 11 0.29 -28.90 -4.91
N ARG A 12 1.40 -28.41 -4.32
CA ARG A 12 1.38 -27.50 -3.17
C ARG A 12 0.61 -26.25 -3.58
N GLY A 13 -0.32 -25.88 -2.71
CA GLY A 13 -1.35 -24.87 -2.94
C GLY A 13 -0.81 -23.61 -3.60
N ALA A 14 -1.49 -23.22 -4.68
CA ALA A 14 -1.47 -21.87 -5.17
C ALA A 14 -1.79 -20.95 -3.99
N GLY A 15 -0.74 -20.30 -3.46
CA GLY A 15 -0.88 -19.22 -2.50
C GLY A 15 -1.71 -18.15 -3.16
N THR A 16 -3.01 -18.15 -2.85
CA THR A 16 -3.92 -17.07 -3.16
C THR A 16 -3.36 -15.86 -2.45
N TRP A 17 -2.79 -14.92 -3.22
CA TRP A 17 -2.53 -13.59 -2.72
C TRP A 17 -3.90 -13.02 -2.36
N LYS A 18 -4.30 -13.15 -1.08
CA LYS A 18 -5.31 -12.27 -0.52
C LYS A 18 -4.69 -10.89 -0.58
N VAL A 19 -5.06 -10.14 -1.62
CA VAL A 19 -5.24 -8.70 -1.49
C VAL A 19 -5.94 -8.53 -0.14
N LEU A 20 -5.29 -7.82 0.79
CA LEU A 20 -6.03 -7.27 1.91
C LEU A 20 -7.04 -6.34 1.27
N GLU A 21 -8.23 -6.89 1.00
CA GLU A 21 -9.37 -6.13 0.55
C GLU A 21 -9.53 -5.01 1.55
N PHE A 22 -9.26 -3.81 1.06
CA PHE A 22 -10.00 -2.66 1.49
C PHE A 22 -11.47 -3.10 1.49
N SER A 23 -12.09 -3.12 2.66
CA SER A 23 -13.51 -2.83 2.76
C SER A 23 -13.60 -1.32 3.01
N PRO A 24 -13.49 -0.45 1.99
CA PRO A 24 -14.21 0.79 2.16
C PRO A 24 -15.68 0.37 2.21
N CYS A 25 -16.49 0.97 3.06
CA CYS A 25 -17.91 1.00 2.77
C CYS A 25 -18.07 1.81 1.47
N LEU A 26 -17.80 1.20 0.32
CA LEU A 26 -18.25 1.63 -0.98
C LEU A 26 -19.65 1.06 -1.11
N ASP A 27 -20.64 1.89 -0.84
CA ASP A 27 -21.95 1.74 -1.46
C ASP A 27 -21.70 1.69 -2.98
N ARG A 28 -21.67 0.48 -3.55
CA ARG A 28 -21.98 0.30 -4.97
C ARG A 28 -23.50 0.32 -5.11
N ASP A 29 -24.10 1.47 -4.87
CA ASP A 29 -25.48 1.72 -5.29
C ASP A 29 -25.46 2.90 -6.27
N ARG A 30 -25.60 2.55 -7.55
CA ARG A 30 -25.92 3.51 -8.59
C ARG A 30 -27.30 4.08 -8.25
N GLY A 31 -27.37 5.38 -7.97
CA GLY A 31 -28.63 6.12 -8.08
C GLY A 31 -29.55 6.18 -6.85
N ARG A 32 -29.05 6.02 -5.62
CA ARG A 32 -29.73 6.56 -4.43
C ARG A 32 -28.76 7.37 -3.61
N PHE A 33 -29.08 8.64 -3.36
CA PHE A 33 -28.48 9.40 -2.27
C PHE A 33 -28.88 8.70 -0.95
N SER A 34 -28.15 7.66 -0.57
CA SER A 34 -28.24 7.09 0.77
C SER A 34 -27.81 8.22 1.71
N LYS A 35 -28.75 8.68 2.56
CA LYS A 35 -28.48 9.63 3.65
C LYS A 35 -27.22 9.12 4.36
N VAL A 36 -26.09 9.82 4.16
CA VAL A 36 -24.83 9.52 4.83
C VAL A 36 -25.16 9.49 6.32
N ASN A 37 -25.06 8.30 6.93
CA ASN A 37 -25.36 8.15 8.34
C ASN A 37 -24.41 9.07 9.13
N ARG A 38 -24.93 10.21 9.61
CA ARG A 38 -24.18 11.23 10.36
C ARG A 38 -23.50 10.70 11.61
N PHE A 39 -23.90 9.52 12.09
CA PHE A 39 -23.37 8.89 13.29
C PHE A 39 -22.29 7.83 13.00
N LYS A 40 -22.02 7.50 11.74
CA LYS A 40 -21.01 6.50 11.41
C LYS A 40 -19.64 7.16 11.36
N LEU A 41 -18.89 7.05 12.46
CA LEU A 41 -17.48 7.42 12.49
C LEU A 41 -16.73 6.68 11.38
N ALA A 42 -15.82 7.39 10.73
CA ALA A 42 -14.86 6.76 9.84
C ALA A 42 -13.84 5.99 10.69
N TYR A 43 -13.30 4.90 10.16
CA TYR A 43 -12.29 4.12 10.88
C TYR A 43 -11.23 3.54 9.95
N ILE A 44 -10.07 3.25 10.52
CA ILE A 44 -9.02 2.41 9.93
C ILE A 44 -8.65 1.29 10.89
N THR A 45 -8.13 0.22 10.32
CA THR A 45 -7.59 -0.92 11.05
C THR A 45 -6.11 -1.01 10.72
N LEU A 46 -5.27 -0.97 11.74
CA LEU A 46 -3.82 -0.99 11.63
C LEU A 46 -3.27 -2.23 12.34
N ARG A 47 -2.26 -2.84 11.73
CA ARG A 47 -1.55 -3.98 12.29
C ARG A 47 -0.06 -3.68 12.27
N SER A 48 0.62 -4.01 13.38
CA SER A 48 2.08 -3.94 13.43
C SER A 48 2.70 -4.93 12.44
N LYS A 49 3.94 -4.66 12.02
CA LYS A 49 4.70 -5.55 11.14
C LYS A 49 4.83 -6.95 11.75
N ILE A 50 4.81 -7.97 10.90
CA ILE A 50 4.90 -9.38 11.32
C ILE A 50 6.22 -9.60 12.09
N GLY A 51 6.14 -10.32 13.22
CA GLY A 51 7.29 -10.61 14.08
C GLY A 51 7.56 -9.58 15.17
N HIS A 52 6.85 -8.44 15.19
CA HIS A 52 6.96 -7.47 16.27
C HIS A 52 6.02 -7.77 17.44
N PRO A 53 6.36 -7.33 18.67
CA PRO A 53 5.49 -7.44 19.84
C PRO A 53 4.13 -6.78 19.62
N LYS A 54 3.12 -7.19 20.40
CA LYS A 54 1.80 -6.57 20.32
C LYS A 54 1.88 -5.12 20.80
N PRO A 55 1.44 -4.14 20.01
CA PRO A 55 1.46 -2.75 20.42
C PRO A 55 0.48 -2.51 21.57
N PHE A 56 0.86 -1.65 22.50
CA PHE A 56 0.07 -1.20 23.65
C PHE A 56 -0.47 -2.32 24.54
N GLU A 57 0.32 -3.35 24.79
CA GLU A 57 -0.07 -4.54 25.57
C GLU A 57 -0.61 -4.16 26.97
N ASN A 58 0.04 -3.19 27.63
CA ASN A 58 -0.28 -2.78 29.01
C ASN A 58 -1.20 -1.55 29.14
N LEU A 59 -1.78 -1.04 28.04
CA LEU A 59 -2.60 0.17 28.08
C LEU A 59 -4.08 -0.12 27.79
N SER A 60 -4.99 0.55 28.50
CA SER A 60 -6.42 0.50 28.18
C SER A 60 -6.70 1.19 26.83
N ALA A 61 -7.85 0.91 26.21
CA ALA A 61 -8.22 1.55 24.93
C ALA A 61 -8.22 3.09 25.02
N HIS A 62 -8.69 3.63 26.15
CA HIS A 62 -8.64 5.06 26.44
C HIS A 62 -7.19 5.56 26.58
N GLY A 63 -6.32 4.81 27.28
CA GLY A 63 -4.90 5.15 27.39
C GLY A 63 -4.19 5.18 26.03
N VAL A 64 -4.50 4.23 25.14
CA VAL A 64 -4.00 4.21 23.76
C VAL A 64 -4.48 5.42 22.98
N GLN A 65 -5.76 5.77 23.10
CA GLN A 65 -6.33 6.95 22.44
C GLN A 65 -5.60 8.24 22.85
N LEU A 66 -5.40 8.45 24.16
CA LEU A 66 -4.69 9.63 24.66
C LEU A 66 -3.26 9.71 24.12
N LYS A 67 -2.54 8.59 24.15
CA LYS A 67 -1.15 8.53 23.67
C LYS A 67 -1.05 8.81 22.17
N ILE A 68 -1.95 8.23 21.37
CA ILE A 68 -2.01 8.51 19.93
C ILE A 68 -2.35 9.98 19.68
N ASN A 69 -3.35 10.54 20.36
CA ASN A 69 -3.73 11.95 20.17
C ASN A 69 -2.62 12.92 20.58
N GLN A 70 -1.84 12.59 21.61
CA GLN A 70 -0.66 13.36 21.98
C GLN A 70 0.36 13.37 20.84
N VAL A 71 0.72 12.21 20.31
CA VAL A 71 1.66 12.09 19.19
C VAL A 71 1.15 12.80 17.94
N LEU A 72 -0.14 12.69 17.62
CA LEU A 72 -0.74 13.38 16.47
C LEU A 72 -0.64 14.91 16.63
N LYS A 73 -0.77 15.42 17.86
CA LYS A 73 -0.54 16.82 18.16
C LYS A 73 0.93 17.21 18.00
N ASP A 74 1.85 16.37 18.47
CA ASP A 74 3.29 16.61 18.41
C ASP A 74 3.82 16.64 16.97
N VAL A 75 3.30 15.78 16.08
CA VAL A 75 3.62 15.79 14.65
C VAL A 75 2.82 16.84 13.85
N ASN A 76 2.06 17.70 14.53
CA ASN A 76 1.21 18.74 13.92
C ASN A 76 0.28 18.18 12.82
N ALA A 77 -0.35 17.04 13.09
CA ALA A 77 -1.22 16.34 12.14
C ALA A 77 -2.49 17.15 11.82
N LYS A 78 -2.59 17.66 10.59
CA LYS A 78 -3.70 18.50 10.13
C LYS A 78 -4.27 18.07 8.79
N VAL A 79 -5.58 18.31 8.63
CA VAL A 79 -6.32 18.17 7.37
C VAL A 79 -7.24 19.39 7.25
N TYR A 80 -7.12 20.15 6.16
CA TYR A 80 -7.87 21.41 5.95
C TYR A 80 -7.73 22.39 7.13
N GLU A 81 -6.51 22.54 7.66
CA GLU A 81 -6.18 23.32 8.88
C GLU A 81 -6.80 22.83 10.20
N GLU A 82 -7.60 21.76 10.18
CA GLU A 82 -8.13 21.13 11.38
C GLU A 82 -7.20 20.03 11.91
N ASN A 83 -6.98 20.03 13.22
CA ASN A 83 -6.18 19.00 13.89
C ASN A 83 -6.90 17.64 13.84
N ILE A 84 -6.13 16.58 13.59
CA ILE A 84 -6.65 15.22 13.55
C ILE A 84 -6.73 14.65 14.97
N PHE A 85 -7.91 14.13 15.32
CA PHE A 85 -8.13 13.43 16.58
C PHE A 85 -8.76 12.05 16.37
N VAL A 86 -8.27 11.09 17.12
CA VAL A 86 -8.89 9.78 17.30
C VAL A 86 -9.96 9.88 18.37
N SER A 87 -11.20 9.59 17.99
CA SER A 87 -12.38 9.65 18.84
C SER A 87 -12.57 8.36 19.66
N ALA A 88 -12.15 7.22 19.12
CA ALA A 88 -12.23 5.93 19.80
C ALA A 88 -11.18 4.95 19.28
N VAL A 89 -10.79 4.01 20.14
CA VAL A 89 -9.84 2.94 19.83
C VAL A 89 -10.43 1.60 20.22
N VAL A 90 -10.24 0.58 19.38
CA VAL A 90 -10.56 -0.81 19.69
C VAL A 90 -9.31 -1.65 19.50
N LYS A 91 -8.89 -2.36 20.55
CA LYS A 91 -7.77 -3.30 20.50
C LYS A 91 -8.30 -4.71 20.24
N PHE A 92 -7.69 -5.44 19.32
CA PHE A 92 -7.99 -6.84 19.07
C PHE A 92 -6.93 -7.74 19.71
N THR A 93 -7.32 -8.97 20.06
CA THR A 93 -6.43 -9.97 20.70
C THR A 93 -5.23 -10.36 19.83
N ASN A 94 -5.36 -10.21 18.51
CA ASN A 94 -4.31 -10.48 17.53
C ASN A 94 -3.30 -9.32 17.35
N GLY A 95 -3.38 -8.27 18.17
CA GLY A 95 -2.49 -7.09 18.12
C GLY A 95 -2.88 -6.06 17.05
N THR A 96 -4.02 -6.26 16.38
CA THR A 96 -4.60 -5.25 15.48
C THR A 96 -5.28 -4.16 16.30
N ILE A 97 -5.25 -2.93 15.81
CA ILE A 97 -5.89 -1.78 16.44
C ILE A 97 -6.80 -1.10 15.41
N LYS A 98 -8.05 -0.87 15.78
CA LYS A 98 -8.99 -0.05 15.01
C LYS A 98 -9.08 1.33 15.63
N LEU A 99 -8.87 2.35 14.81
CA LEU A 99 -8.95 3.75 15.18
C LEU A 99 -10.15 4.37 14.49
N CYS A 100 -10.99 5.05 15.26
CA CYS A 100 -12.14 5.77 14.75
C CYS A 100 -11.86 7.27 14.82
N ALA A 101 -12.18 8.01 13.76
CA ALA A 101 -12.11 9.46 13.74
C ALA A 101 -13.39 10.05 13.12
N HIS A 102 -13.58 11.34 13.32
CA HIS A 102 -14.82 12.03 12.99
C HIS A 102 -15.14 12.00 11.49
N ASN A 103 -14.14 12.24 10.64
CA ASN A 103 -14.34 12.34 9.20
C ASN A 103 -13.41 11.40 8.41
N LYS A 104 -13.77 11.14 7.14
CA LYS A 104 -12.99 10.24 6.25
C LYS A 104 -11.61 10.79 5.91
N ALA A 105 -11.44 12.12 5.89
CA ALA A 105 -10.18 12.75 5.52
C ALA A 105 -9.11 12.55 6.60
N SER A 106 -9.47 12.69 7.88
CA SER A 106 -8.65 12.34 9.04
C SER A 106 -8.22 10.88 9.01
N VAL A 107 -9.17 9.96 8.77
CA VAL A 107 -8.87 8.53 8.67
C VAL A 107 -7.93 8.22 7.51
N ARG A 108 -8.14 8.86 6.36
CA ARG A 108 -7.27 8.73 5.20
C ARG A 108 -5.85 9.21 5.51
N TRP A 109 -5.72 10.38 6.13
CA TRP A 109 -4.42 10.91 6.55
C TRP A 109 -3.72 9.97 7.53
N LEU A 110 -4.43 9.43 8.52
CA LEU A 110 -3.88 8.47 9.49
C LEU A 110 -3.32 7.23 8.80
N LEU A 111 -4.02 6.72 7.77
CA LEU A 111 -3.61 5.56 7.01
C LEU A 111 -2.41 5.82 6.10
N GLU A 112 -2.41 6.96 5.41
CA GLU A 112 -1.33 7.37 4.49
C GLU A 112 -0.03 7.65 5.26
N ASN A 113 -0.13 8.25 6.45
CA ASN A 113 1.03 8.63 7.27
C ASN A 113 1.35 7.66 8.41
N LYS A 114 0.71 6.48 8.48
CA LYS A 114 0.87 5.53 9.60
C LYS A 114 2.32 5.25 10.00
N HIS A 115 3.19 5.06 9.00
CA HIS A 115 4.61 4.76 9.21
C HIS A 115 5.36 5.90 9.92
N LYS A 116 4.91 7.15 9.80
CA LYS A 116 5.54 8.33 10.39
C LYS A 116 5.21 8.53 11.87
N TRP A 117 4.03 8.10 12.32
CA TRP A 117 3.55 8.42 13.67
C TRP A 117 3.33 7.19 14.57
N THR A 118 3.12 5.98 14.02
CA THR A 118 2.75 4.83 14.87
C THR A 118 3.86 4.43 15.84
N HIS A 119 5.12 4.49 15.40
CA HIS A 119 6.28 4.14 16.20
C HIS A 119 6.56 5.15 17.34
N LEU A 120 6.13 6.40 17.16
CA LEU A 120 6.21 7.44 18.20
C LEU A 120 5.15 7.19 19.29
N ALA A 121 3.98 6.66 18.91
CA ALA A 121 2.93 6.30 19.86
C ALA A 121 3.30 5.05 20.67
N ASP A 122 3.95 4.07 20.05
CA ASP A 122 4.53 2.91 20.73
C ASP A 122 5.67 2.35 19.87
N PRO A 123 6.90 2.19 20.41
CA PRO A 123 8.02 1.61 19.68
C PRO A 123 7.73 0.20 19.11
N ALA A 124 6.82 -0.57 19.72
CA ALA A 124 6.38 -1.87 19.20
C ALA A 124 5.35 -1.74 18.05
N PHE A 125 4.79 -0.56 17.83
CA PHE A 125 3.78 -0.29 16.80
C PHE A 125 4.41 0.22 15.49
N ILE A 126 5.18 -0.65 14.84
CA ILE A 126 5.85 -0.32 13.58
C ILE A 126 4.94 -0.68 12.41
N THR A 127 4.63 0.31 11.57
CA THR A 127 3.83 0.13 10.37
C THR A 127 4.62 0.53 9.12
N SER A 128 4.40 -0.18 8.02
CA SER A 128 5.02 0.17 6.74
C SER A 128 4.25 1.27 6.01
N PRO A 129 4.90 2.09 5.17
CA PRO A 129 4.19 2.99 4.28
C PRO A 129 3.24 2.23 3.36
N ASN A 130 2.22 2.92 2.85
CA ASN A 130 1.42 2.35 1.76
C ASN A 130 2.26 2.41 0.50
N LEU A 131 2.29 1.30 -0.25
CA LEU A 131 2.89 1.27 -1.56
C LEU A 131 1.78 1.18 -2.62
N TYR A 132 1.91 2.00 -3.65
CA TYR A 132 1.06 2.03 -4.82
C TYR A 132 1.79 1.37 -5.96
N HIS A 133 1.21 0.29 -6.49
CA HIS A 133 1.84 -0.49 -7.53
C HIS A 133 1.30 -0.09 -8.89
N VAL A 134 2.20 0.25 -9.81
CA VAL A 134 1.90 0.51 -11.20
C VAL A 134 2.52 -0.59 -12.05
N ILE A 135 1.76 -1.12 -12.99
CA ILE A 135 2.24 -2.10 -13.95
C ILE A 135 2.63 -1.35 -15.23
N ILE A 136 3.86 -1.56 -15.70
CA ILE A 136 4.39 -0.97 -16.92
C ILE A 136 4.66 -2.10 -17.92
N HIS A 137 4.04 -2.02 -19.08
CA HIS A 137 4.21 -2.92 -20.23
C HIS A 137 5.24 -2.39 -21.22
N LEU A 138 5.65 -3.25 -22.14
CA LEU A 138 6.62 -2.93 -23.20
C LEU A 138 7.99 -2.51 -22.65
N CYS A 139 8.35 -2.99 -21.44
CA CYS A 139 9.68 -2.75 -20.90
C CYS A 139 10.70 -3.64 -21.63
N PRO A 140 11.76 -3.09 -22.23
CA PRO A 140 12.76 -3.89 -22.93
C PRO A 140 13.39 -4.94 -22.04
N ALA A 141 13.64 -6.14 -22.58
CA ALA A 141 14.20 -7.26 -21.82
C ALA A 141 15.61 -6.97 -21.26
N PHE A 142 16.33 -6.02 -21.85
CA PHE A 142 17.63 -5.56 -21.37
C PHE A 142 17.56 -4.59 -20.18
N PHE A 143 16.36 -4.14 -19.76
CA PHE A 143 16.21 -3.34 -18.55
C PHE A 143 16.65 -4.17 -17.34
N ASP A 144 17.74 -3.77 -16.68
CA ASP A 144 18.19 -4.45 -15.48
C ASP A 144 17.65 -3.77 -14.22
N ILE A 145 16.84 -4.51 -13.48
CA ILE A 145 16.25 -4.07 -12.20
C ILE A 145 17.32 -3.99 -11.10
N SER A 146 18.43 -4.70 -11.27
CA SER A 146 19.55 -4.74 -10.34
C SER A 146 20.55 -3.61 -10.60
N ASP A 147 20.49 -3.01 -11.79
CA ASP A 147 21.34 -1.88 -12.18
C ASP A 147 20.67 -0.57 -11.79
N GLU A 148 21.26 0.13 -10.82
CA GLU A 148 20.78 1.44 -10.39
C GLU A 148 20.89 2.51 -11.49
N SER A 149 21.76 2.32 -12.49
CA SER A 149 21.86 3.25 -13.62
C SER A 149 20.61 3.20 -14.50
N ASP A 150 20.06 2.02 -14.77
CA ASP A 150 18.83 1.84 -15.55
C ASP A 150 17.61 2.44 -14.83
N ILE A 151 17.53 2.27 -13.52
CA ILE A 151 16.47 2.91 -12.71
C ILE A 151 16.64 4.42 -12.69
N SER A 152 17.88 4.92 -12.56
CA SER A 152 18.16 6.36 -12.54
C SER A 152 17.82 7.03 -13.88
N GLU A 153 18.16 6.38 -15.00
CA GLU A 153 17.82 6.85 -16.34
C GLU A 153 16.30 6.90 -16.54
N LEU A 154 15.57 5.85 -16.12
CA LEU A 154 14.10 5.86 -16.13
C LEU A 154 13.56 7.03 -15.30
N CYS A 155 14.10 7.28 -14.11
CA CYS A 155 13.67 8.39 -13.27
C CYS A 155 13.92 9.75 -13.93
N GLU A 156 15.13 9.96 -14.46
CA GLU A 156 15.55 11.21 -15.10
C GLU A 156 14.70 11.55 -16.32
N GLN A 157 14.50 10.57 -17.23
CA GLN A 157 13.70 10.78 -18.44
C GLN A 157 12.23 11.10 -18.16
N ASN A 158 11.71 10.75 -16.97
CA ASN A 158 10.32 10.95 -16.60
C ASN A 158 10.11 12.01 -15.51
N ASN A 159 11.17 12.72 -15.10
CA ASN A 159 11.14 13.69 -14.00
C ASN A 159 10.53 13.10 -12.71
N ILE A 160 10.93 11.87 -12.38
CA ILE A 160 10.53 11.15 -11.17
C ILE A 160 11.70 11.17 -10.20
N ASP A 161 11.46 11.55 -8.95
CA ASP A 161 12.48 11.42 -7.90
C ASP A 161 12.76 9.93 -7.61
N ARG A 162 14.04 9.55 -7.58
CA ARG A 162 14.48 8.18 -7.28
C ARG A 162 13.97 7.69 -5.93
N GLU A 163 13.78 8.59 -4.95
CA GLU A 163 13.25 8.23 -3.63
C GLU A 163 11.78 7.79 -3.66
N GLU A 164 11.03 8.19 -4.69
CA GLU A 164 9.63 7.79 -4.87
C GLU A 164 9.50 6.32 -5.27
N ILE A 165 10.49 5.76 -5.98
CA ILE A 165 10.54 4.35 -6.38
C ILE A 165 11.12 3.50 -5.24
N LYS A 166 10.24 2.80 -4.53
CA LYS A 166 10.65 1.91 -3.42
C LYS A 166 11.07 0.52 -3.88
N LYS A 167 10.47 0.03 -4.97
CA LYS A 167 10.76 -1.31 -5.49
C LYS A 167 10.35 -1.43 -6.95
N VAL A 168 11.24 -1.98 -7.77
CA VAL A 168 10.94 -2.43 -9.13
C VAL A 168 11.08 -3.94 -9.16
N ARG A 169 10.21 -4.62 -9.91
CA ARG A 169 10.32 -6.08 -10.15
C ARG A 169 9.68 -6.45 -11.48
N TRP A 170 10.19 -7.49 -12.12
CA TRP A 170 9.50 -8.12 -13.23
C TRP A 170 8.20 -8.77 -12.73
N LEU A 171 7.12 -8.63 -13.51
CA LEU A 171 5.90 -9.42 -13.31
C LEU A 171 6.16 -10.87 -13.71
N LYS A 172 6.83 -11.05 -14.84
CA LYS A 172 7.45 -12.29 -15.32
C LYS A 172 8.79 -11.90 -15.93
N THR A 173 9.88 -12.48 -15.45
CA THR A 173 11.21 -12.20 -16.00
C THR A 173 11.21 -12.53 -17.49
N PRO A 174 11.54 -11.57 -18.36
CA PRO A 174 11.61 -11.83 -19.80
C PRO A 174 12.75 -12.80 -20.06
N ASN A 175 12.49 -13.82 -20.89
CA ASN A 175 13.56 -14.60 -21.48
C ASN A 175 14.06 -13.81 -22.70
N ILE A 176 15.30 -13.33 -22.65
CA ILE A 176 15.90 -12.49 -23.70
C ILE A 176 15.89 -13.20 -25.05
N GLU A 177 15.95 -14.54 -25.07
CA GLU A 177 15.93 -15.33 -26.30
C GLU A 177 14.52 -15.51 -26.90
N GLU A 178 13.47 -15.35 -26.10
CA GLU A 178 12.08 -15.59 -26.54
C GLU A 178 11.25 -14.32 -26.67
N LYS A 179 11.61 -13.24 -25.97
CA LYS A 179 10.77 -12.05 -25.87
C LYS A 179 11.56 -10.77 -25.62
N ASP A 180 11.46 -9.85 -26.56
CA ASP A 180 12.12 -8.54 -26.51
C ASP A 180 11.57 -7.61 -25.41
N PHE A 181 10.34 -7.86 -24.95
CA PHE A 181 9.63 -6.99 -24.01
C PHE A 181 8.93 -7.73 -22.87
N GLY A 182 9.13 -7.24 -21.64
CA GLY A 182 8.48 -7.72 -20.43
C GLY A 182 7.45 -6.74 -19.85
N SER A 183 7.06 -7.00 -18.60
CA SER A 183 6.24 -6.07 -17.82
C SER A 183 6.80 -5.92 -16.42
N LEU A 184 6.94 -4.68 -15.98
CA LEU A 184 7.43 -4.30 -14.67
C LEU A 184 6.28 -3.99 -13.72
N VAL A 185 6.54 -4.21 -12.44
CA VAL A 185 5.74 -3.66 -11.35
C VAL A 185 6.61 -2.68 -10.59
N ILE A 186 6.26 -1.40 -10.67
CA ILE A 186 6.92 -0.30 -9.94
C ILE A 186 6.08 -0.02 -8.70
N SER A 187 6.73 0.01 -7.54
CA SER A 187 6.11 0.26 -6.24
C SER A 187 6.51 1.65 -5.76
N LEU A 188 5.52 2.53 -5.65
CA LEU A 188 5.68 3.95 -5.34
C LEU A 188 5.11 4.25 -3.96
N GLU A 189 5.68 5.20 -3.23
CA GLU A 189 5.08 5.67 -1.97
C GLU A 189 4.03 6.76 -2.23
N ASN A 190 4.24 7.62 -3.21
CA ASN A 190 3.32 8.70 -3.56
C ASN A 190 2.16 8.22 -4.45
N ARG A 191 0.94 8.35 -3.89
CA ARG A 191 -0.30 7.99 -4.56
C ARG A 191 -0.55 8.80 -5.84
N ASN A 192 -0.27 10.10 -5.79
CA ASN A 192 -0.58 11.00 -6.89
C ASN A 192 0.32 10.68 -8.08
N LEU A 193 1.62 10.49 -7.82
CA LEU A 193 2.56 10.03 -8.85
C LEU A 193 2.12 8.70 -9.48
N ALA A 194 1.73 7.71 -8.67
CA ALA A 194 1.22 6.45 -9.20
C ALA A 194 -0.02 6.63 -10.08
N TYR A 195 -0.95 7.51 -9.67
CA TYR A 195 -2.14 7.85 -10.44
C TYR A 195 -1.79 8.57 -11.74
N ASP A 196 -0.85 9.51 -11.70
CA ASP A 196 -0.40 10.29 -12.86
C ASP A 196 0.28 9.40 -13.88
N ILE A 197 1.07 8.40 -13.46
CA ILE A 197 1.67 7.41 -14.37
C ILE A 197 0.57 6.55 -15.05
N ILE A 198 -0.41 6.06 -14.29
CA ILE A 198 -1.52 5.25 -14.83
C ILE A 198 -2.36 6.06 -15.82
N LYS A 199 -2.62 7.33 -15.51
CA LYS A 199 -3.48 8.21 -16.31
C LYS A 199 -2.73 8.79 -17.53
N GLY A 200 -1.51 9.25 -17.33
CA GLY A 200 -0.60 9.81 -18.34
C GLY A 200 -0.22 8.77 -19.39
N GLY A 201 -0.15 7.50 -18.99
CA GLY A 201 -0.22 6.36 -19.90
C GLY A 201 1.12 5.83 -20.34
N ASP A 202 2.18 6.64 -20.38
CA ASP A 202 3.48 6.20 -20.89
C ASP A 202 4.67 6.76 -20.08
N LEU A 203 5.74 5.98 -20.01
CA LEU A 203 7.05 6.34 -19.48
C LEU A 203 8.12 6.20 -20.57
N LEU A 204 9.22 6.93 -20.47
CA LEU A 204 10.36 6.86 -21.39
C LEU A 204 11.56 6.15 -20.75
N PHE A 205 12.20 5.26 -21.50
CA PHE A 205 13.45 4.64 -21.10
C PHE A 205 14.36 4.37 -22.30
N LYS A 206 15.54 5.02 -22.35
CA LYS A 206 16.52 4.88 -23.44
C LYS A 206 15.87 5.00 -24.83
N GLY A 207 14.94 5.95 -24.98
CA GLY A 207 14.19 6.18 -26.22
C GLY A 207 13.02 5.22 -26.49
N ASN A 208 12.77 4.25 -25.60
CA ASN A 208 11.62 3.35 -25.69
C ASN A 208 10.43 3.91 -24.92
N LEU A 209 9.25 3.85 -25.53
CA LEU A 209 7.99 4.19 -24.88
C LEU A 209 7.44 2.96 -24.13
N LEU A 210 7.35 3.06 -22.82
CA LEU A 210 6.81 2.04 -21.93
C LEU A 210 5.37 2.41 -21.58
N ARG A 211 4.46 1.44 -21.53
CA ARG A 211 3.02 1.73 -21.39
C ARG A 211 2.46 1.32 -20.04
N ALA A 212 1.88 2.25 -19.29
CA ALA A 212 1.19 1.93 -18.05
C ALA A 212 -0.10 1.14 -18.29
N ALA A 213 -0.35 0.13 -17.46
CA ALA A 213 -1.60 -0.61 -17.45
C ALA A 213 -2.74 0.27 -16.91
N ARG A 214 -3.86 0.33 -17.63
CA ARG A 214 -5.06 1.11 -17.27
C ARG A 214 -6.15 0.21 -16.70
#